data_AF-A0A812Q8I8-F1
#
_entry.id   AF-A0A812Q8I8-F1
#
_cell.length_a   1.000
_cell.length_b   1.000
_cell.length_c   1.000
_cell.angle_alpha   90.00
_cell.angle_beta   90.00
_cell.angle_gamma   90.00
#
_symmetry.space_group_name_H-M   'P 1'
#
loop_
_entity.id
_entity.type
_entity.pdbx_description
1 polymer ?
#
loop_
_entity_poly.entity_id
_entity_poly.type
_entity_poly.pdbx_seq_one_letter_code
_entity_poly.pdbx_strand_id
1 'polypeptide(L)'
;MMSLLIHFGWPTMLIAWALGISLSFILSFMGVLPACTSFEVHAIEFHGQVPYGCWIMLTGLMAPIAGLMVFPYLPRLHGSDTCFLDFVCINQTDTDEMQQGIRCIGHFLAASAELRVLWSAPYLSRLWCVFELAAYRKMNPSGTIVIAPIFRELLACKSFLWVNLFTFTFWFSRRGPEGGGGVRLLAVFLCAFCVVFPSLAQVACKQKLDRDKLDSDLATFDVLKVECRSDFDRQCIHDAIIQWYGSLAAFAHMYRGPFTRKW
;
A
#
# COMPACT_ATOMS: atom_id res chain seq x y z
N MET A 1 -6.63 3.56 -6.05
CA MET A 1 -5.52 4.24 -6.75
C MET A 1 -4.35 4.57 -5.84
N MET A 2 -4.51 5.37 -4.77
CA MET A 2 -3.39 5.72 -3.86
C MET A 2 -2.72 4.49 -3.22
N SER A 3 -3.53 3.50 -2.86
CA SER A 3 -3.11 2.16 -2.41
C SER A 3 -2.11 1.51 -3.38
N LEU A 4 -2.51 1.31 -4.65
CA LEU A 4 -1.64 0.79 -5.72
C LEU A 4 -0.37 1.63 -5.89
N LEU A 5 -0.49 2.96 -5.86
CA LEU A 5 0.65 3.86 -6.00
C LEU A 5 1.70 3.62 -4.91
N ILE A 6 1.27 3.44 -3.66
CA ILE A 6 2.17 3.14 -2.54
C ILE A 6 2.70 1.71 -2.66
N HIS A 7 1.86 0.74 -3.01
CA HIS A 7 2.23 -0.66 -3.10
C HIS A 7 3.37 -0.91 -4.10
N PHE A 8 3.32 -0.26 -5.26
CA PHE A 8 4.35 -0.40 -6.28
C PHE A 8 5.40 0.71 -6.23
N GLY A 9 5.03 1.92 -5.80
CA GLY A 9 5.89 3.09 -5.82
C GLY A 9 6.76 3.31 -4.59
N TRP A 10 6.63 2.51 -3.54
CA TRP A 10 7.47 2.66 -2.34
C TRP A 10 8.99 2.59 -2.60
N PRO A 11 9.55 1.80 -3.55
CA PRO A 11 10.98 1.83 -3.80
C PRO A 11 11.42 3.17 -4.39
N THR A 12 10.66 3.68 -5.36
CA THR A 12 10.89 5.00 -5.97
C THR A 12 10.74 6.11 -4.95
N MET A 13 9.76 6.01 -4.06
CA MET A 13 9.58 6.91 -2.91
C MET A 13 10.83 6.94 -2.01
N LEU A 14 11.37 5.77 -1.64
CA LEU A 14 12.57 5.68 -0.78
C LEU A 14 13.83 6.17 -1.48
N ILE A 15 14.01 5.87 -2.77
CA ILE A 15 15.14 6.37 -3.57
C ILE A 15 15.06 7.89 -3.65
N ALA A 16 13.90 8.46 -3.98
CA ALA A 16 13.72 9.90 -4.05
C ALA A 16 13.96 10.57 -2.69
N TRP A 17 13.48 9.97 -1.60
CA TRP A 17 13.76 10.41 -0.24
C TRP A 17 15.26 10.44 0.08
N ALA A 18 15.96 9.33 -0.18
CA ALA A 18 17.40 9.22 0.06
C ALA A 18 18.18 10.25 -0.75
N LEU A 19 17.90 10.37 -2.05
CA LEU A 19 18.51 11.37 -2.93
C LEU A 19 18.23 12.80 -2.46
N GLY A 20 16.99 13.11 -2.08
CA GLY A 20 16.61 14.43 -1.59
C GLY A 20 17.32 14.82 -0.31
N ILE A 21 17.44 13.90 0.65
CA ILE A 21 18.19 14.14 1.90
C ILE A 21 19.69 14.28 1.61
N SER A 22 20.28 13.37 0.84
CA SER A 22 21.70 13.40 0.51
C SER A 22 22.08 14.68 -0.23
N LEU A 23 21.28 15.10 -1.21
CA LEU A 23 21.50 16.34 -1.94
C LEU A 23 21.40 17.56 -1.02
N SER A 24 20.35 17.67 -0.20
CA SER A 24 20.22 18.75 0.78
C SER A 24 21.37 18.80 1.77
N PHE A 25 21.84 17.64 2.24
CA PHE A 25 22.97 17.53 3.14
C PHE A 25 24.26 18.04 2.48
N ILE A 26 24.57 17.56 1.26
CA ILE A 26 25.76 17.99 0.51
C ILE A 26 25.72 19.49 0.22
N LEU A 27 24.59 20.02 -0.25
CA LEU A 27 24.46 21.45 -0.56
C LEU A 27 24.54 22.34 0.70
N SER A 28 24.05 21.84 1.84
CA SER A 28 24.21 22.53 3.14
C SER A 28 25.66 22.51 3.59
N PHE A 29 26.35 21.37 3.44
CA PHE A 29 27.76 21.22 3.79
C PHE A 29 28.68 22.10 2.93
N MET A 30 28.36 22.26 1.65
CA MET A 30 29.07 23.16 0.73
C MET A 30 28.75 24.64 0.95
N GLY A 31 27.82 24.98 1.86
CA GLY A 31 27.38 26.36 2.09
C GLY A 31 26.57 26.97 0.96
N VAL A 32 26.09 26.16 0.01
CA VAL A 32 25.23 26.61 -1.10
C VAL A 32 23.82 26.91 -0.58
N LEU A 33 23.31 26.05 0.31
CA LEU A 33 22.03 26.28 0.97
C LEU A 33 22.23 27.10 2.25
N PRO A 34 21.45 28.17 2.46
CA PRO A 34 21.59 29.00 3.65
C PRO A 34 21.19 28.23 4.90
N ALA A 35 21.97 28.39 5.96
CA ALA A 35 21.62 27.90 7.29
C ALA A 35 20.48 28.76 7.85
N CYS A 36 19.37 28.13 8.22
CA CYS A 36 18.22 28.83 8.78
C CYS A 36 18.35 29.03 10.29
N THR A 37 19.08 28.15 10.96
CA THR A 37 19.33 28.20 12.40
C THR A 37 20.74 27.70 12.71
N SER A 38 21.28 28.00 13.88
CA SER A 38 22.42 27.29 14.45
C SER A 38 22.01 26.69 15.80
N PHE A 39 22.66 25.60 16.20
CA PHE A 39 22.55 25.07 17.56
C PHE A 39 23.93 24.88 18.15
N GLU A 40 24.05 25.10 19.46
CA GLU A 40 25.30 24.92 20.17
C GLU A 40 25.48 23.43 20.49
N VAL A 41 26.66 22.91 20.14
CA VAL A 41 27.03 21.53 20.44
C VAL A 41 28.07 21.56 21.54
N HIS A 42 27.76 20.89 22.66
CA HIS A 42 28.71 20.54 23.71
C HIS A 42 29.03 19.04 23.57
N ALA A 43 30.02 18.71 22.76
CA ALA A 43 30.64 17.39 22.76
C ALA A 43 31.94 17.47 23.57
N ILE A 44 32.43 16.33 24.08
CA ILE A 44 33.49 16.22 25.11
C ILE A 44 34.74 17.09 24.81
N GLU A 45 35.03 17.40 23.55
CA GLU A 45 36.14 18.29 23.15
C GLU A 45 35.73 19.38 22.14
N PHE A 46 34.44 19.52 21.82
CA PHE A 46 33.97 20.47 20.82
C PHE A 46 32.86 21.35 21.39
N HIS A 47 33.15 22.65 21.47
CA HIS A 47 32.20 23.72 21.75
C HIS A 47 32.11 24.61 20.51
N GLY A 48 31.02 24.48 19.77
CA GLY A 48 30.83 25.24 18.55
C GLY A 48 29.38 25.30 18.13
N GLN A 49 29.03 26.35 17.40
CA GLN A 49 27.74 26.45 16.75
C GLN A 49 27.77 25.65 15.45
N VAL A 50 26.89 24.66 15.35
CA VAL A 50 26.70 23.90 14.11
C VAL A 50 25.53 24.53 13.35
N PRO A 51 25.75 25.08 12.15
CA PRO A 51 24.67 25.59 11.32
C PRO A 51 23.78 24.42 10.86
N TYR A 52 22.48 24.65 10.86
CA TYR A 52 21.47 23.69 10.42
C TYR A 52 20.48 24.36 9.46
N GLY A 53 20.23 23.70 8.33
CA GLY A 53 19.24 24.11 7.34
C GLY A 53 17.94 23.32 7.49
N CYS A 54 16.79 24.00 7.44
CA CYS A 54 15.48 23.33 7.36
C CYS A 54 15.29 22.52 6.06
N TRP A 55 16.20 22.68 5.11
CA TRP A 55 16.19 22.02 3.80
C TRP A 55 16.13 20.49 3.90
N ILE A 56 16.86 19.88 4.83
CA ILE A 56 16.83 18.41 5.01
C ILE A 56 15.43 17.94 5.40
N MET A 57 14.70 18.70 6.23
CA MET A 57 13.31 18.38 6.58
C MET A 57 12.38 18.58 5.40
N LEU A 58 12.51 19.71 4.69
CA LEU A 58 11.68 20.01 3.53
C LEU A 58 11.86 18.96 2.43
N THR A 59 13.10 18.61 2.09
CA THR A 59 13.35 17.57 1.09
C THR A 59 13.01 16.18 1.60
N GLY A 60 13.21 15.89 2.89
CA GLY A 60 12.76 14.65 3.51
C GLY A 60 11.25 14.45 3.42
N LEU A 61 10.45 15.51 3.47
CA LEU A 61 9.00 15.46 3.29
C LEU A 61 8.60 15.43 1.81
N MET A 62 9.17 16.32 0.99
CA MET A 62 8.71 16.55 -0.38
C MET A 62 9.26 15.55 -1.40
N ALA A 63 10.51 15.11 -1.25
CA ALA A 63 11.13 14.19 -2.21
C ALA A 63 10.44 12.82 -2.31
N PRO A 64 10.03 12.14 -1.21
CA PRO A 64 9.28 10.89 -1.33
C PRO A 64 7.92 11.08 -2.01
N ILE A 65 7.21 12.19 -1.74
CA ILE A 65 5.95 12.53 -2.40
C ILE A 65 6.17 12.71 -3.90
N ALA A 66 7.22 13.47 -4.28
CA ALA A 66 7.60 13.64 -5.67
C ALA A 66 7.98 12.29 -6.32
N GLY A 67 8.71 11.42 -5.61
CA GLY A 67 9.02 10.07 -6.06
C GLY A 67 7.79 9.23 -6.35
N LEU A 68 6.76 9.28 -5.48
CA LEU A 68 5.48 8.64 -5.72
C LEU A 68 4.72 9.25 -6.91
N MET A 69 4.77 10.57 -7.10
CA MET A 69 4.12 11.22 -8.26
C MET A 69 4.83 10.91 -9.58
N VAL A 70 6.15 10.76 -9.55
CA VAL A 70 6.97 10.45 -10.72
C VAL A 70 6.91 8.96 -11.08
N PHE A 71 6.67 8.09 -10.09
CA PHE A 71 6.61 6.64 -10.27
C PHE A 71 5.79 6.15 -11.49
N PRO A 72 4.55 6.62 -11.74
CA PRO A 72 3.75 6.19 -12.89
C PRO A 72 4.38 6.53 -14.25
N TYR A 73 5.28 7.51 -14.28
CA TYR A 73 5.95 7.99 -15.49
C TYR A 73 7.33 7.35 -15.69
N LEU A 74 7.73 6.39 -14.85
CA LEU A 74 9.00 5.66 -14.94
C LEU A 74 8.77 4.20 -15.40
N PRO A 75 8.40 3.95 -16.66
CA PRO A 75 8.05 2.60 -17.16
C PRO A 75 9.23 1.63 -17.06
N ARG A 76 10.46 2.11 -17.30
CA ARG A 76 11.67 1.27 -17.31
C ARG A 76 12.04 0.61 -15.97
N LEU A 77 11.46 1.06 -14.86
CA LEU A 77 11.69 0.46 -13.55
C LEU A 77 10.70 -0.68 -13.24
N HIS A 78 9.70 -0.91 -14.10
CA HIS A 78 8.62 -1.88 -13.86
C HIS A 78 8.56 -2.90 -15.00
N GLY A 79 8.66 -4.18 -14.68
CA GLY A 79 8.68 -5.27 -15.67
C GLY A 79 7.32 -5.59 -16.32
N SER A 80 6.28 -4.80 -16.09
CA SER A 80 4.95 -4.95 -16.72
C SER A 80 4.28 -3.59 -16.84
N ASP A 81 4.14 -3.10 -18.07
CA ASP A 81 3.77 -1.71 -18.39
C ASP A 81 2.25 -1.45 -18.41
N THR A 82 1.42 -2.45 -18.14
CA THR A 82 -0.04 -2.31 -18.28
C THR A 82 -0.81 -3.07 -17.21
N CYS A 83 -1.65 -2.35 -16.46
CA CYS A 83 -2.65 -2.95 -15.58
C CYS A 83 -4.05 -2.46 -15.99
N PHE A 84 -5.01 -3.36 -15.93
CA PHE A 84 -6.43 -3.02 -16.06
C PHE A 84 -7.00 -2.80 -14.66
N LEU A 85 -7.66 -1.65 -14.45
CA LEU A 85 -8.32 -1.32 -13.20
C LEU A 85 -9.80 -1.05 -13.50
N ASP A 86 -10.65 -2.00 -13.12
CA ASP A 86 -12.11 -2.01 -13.31
C ASP A 86 -12.75 -0.64 -13.04
N PHE A 87 -12.48 -0.02 -11.89
CA PHE A 87 -13.08 1.22 -11.46
C PHE A 87 -12.73 2.43 -12.34
N VAL A 88 -11.55 2.42 -12.96
CA VAL A 88 -11.07 3.54 -13.80
C VAL A 88 -11.43 3.30 -15.27
N CYS A 89 -11.44 2.04 -15.70
CA CYS A 89 -11.69 1.68 -17.09
C CYS A 89 -13.18 1.54 -17.43
N ILE A 90 -14.06 1.38 -16.44
CA ILE A 90 -15.51 1.23 -16.65
C ILE A 90 -16.19 2.53 -16.22
N ASN A 91 -17.00 3.11 -17.11
CA ASN A 91 -17.81 4.27 -16.78
C ASN A 91 -18.75 3.94 -15.62
N GLN A 92 -18.64 4.67 -14.51
CA GLN A 92 -19.45 4.47 -13.30
C GLN A 92 -20.73 5.31 -13.29
N THR A 93 -20.90 6.23 -14.25
CA THR A 93 -21.99 7.21 -14.29
C THR A 93 -23.05 6.85 -15.33
N ASP A 94 -22.62 6.38 -16.49
CA ASP A 94 -23.53 5.94 -17.56
C ASP A 94 -23.81 4.43 -17.45
N THR A 95 -25.08 4.07 -17.27
CA THR A 95 -25.50 2.67 -17.06
C THR A 95 -25.21 1.79 -18.29
N ASP A 96 -25.39 2.31 -19.50
CA ASP A 96 -25.22 1.53 -20.73
C ASP A 96 -23.74 1.29 -21.01
N GLU A 97 -22.89 2.31 -20.85
CA GLU A 97 -21.44 2.17 -20.95
C GLU A 97 -20.87 1.31 -19.81
N MET A 98 -21.43 1.41 -18.59
CA MET A 98 -21.07 0.53 -17.48
C MET A 98 -21.35 -0.93 -17.83
N GLN A 99 -22.54 -1.24 -18.34
CA GLN A 99 -22.89 -2.60 -18.76
C GLN A 99 -22.01 -3.10 -19.89
N GLN A 100 -21.69 -2.25 -20.86
CA GLN A 100 -20.77 -2.59 -21.94
C GLN A 100 -19.36 -2.89 -21.39
N GLY A 101 -18.85 -2.05 -20.48
CA GLY A 101 -17.58 -2.27 -19.80
C GLY A 101 -17.55 -3.58 -19.01
N ILE A 102 -18.62 -3.88 -18.28
CA ILE A 102 -18.77 -5.14 -17.53
C ILE A 102 -18.72 -6.36 -18.47
N ARG A 103 -19.41 -6.30 -19.61
CA ARG A 103 -19.39 -7.39 -20.61
C ARG A 103 -17.99 -7.62 -21.18
N CYS A 104 -17.15 -6.58 -21.21
CA CYS A 104 -15.77 -6.66 -21.69
C CYS A 104 -14.77 -7.17 -20.65
N ILE A 105 -15.10 -7.22 -19.35
CA ILE A 105 -14.18 -7.68 -18.27
C ILE A 105 -13.61 -9.07 -18.59
N GLY A 106 -14.43 -9.98 -19.13
CA GLY A 106 -13.98 -11.32 -19.50
C GLY A 106 -12.80 -11.31 -20.48
N HIS A 107 -12.79 -10.41 -21.46
CA HIS A 107 -11.69 -10.29 -22.41
C HIS A 107 -10.41 -9.78 -21.75
N PHE A 108 -10.51 -8.81 -20.83
CA PHE A 108 -9.35 -8.32 -20.09
C PHE A 108 -8.77 -9.41 -19.18
N LEU A 109 -9.63 -10.15 -18.48
CA LEU A 109 -9.19 -11.27 -17.67
C LEU A 109 -8.50 -12.34 -18.52
N ALA A 110 -9.03 -12.69 -19.69
CA ALA A 110 -8.41 -13.66 -20.61
C ALA A 110 -7.05 -13.19 -21.16
N ALA A 111 -6.87 -11.89 -21.38
CA ALA A 111 -5.61 -11.33 -21.87
C ALA A 111 -4.57 -11.08 -20.74
N SER A 112 -4.98 -11.17 -19.47
CA SER A 112 -4.11 -10.84 -18.33
C SER A 112 -3.25 -12.03 -17.90
N ALA A 113 -1.94 -11.79 -17.70
CA ALA A 113 -1.01 -12.81 -17.21
C ALA A 113 -1.11 -13.05 -15.68
N GLU A 114 -1.56 -12.04 -14.94
CA GLU A 114 -1.74 -12.08 -13.48
C GLU A 114 -3.04 -11.36 -13.09
N LEU A 115 -3.80 -11.94 -12.16
CA LEU A 115 -4.88 -11.25 -11.46
C LEU A 115 -4.41 -10.91 -10.04
N ARG A 116 -4.29 -9.62 -9.75
CA ARG A 116 -3.91 -9.14 -8.43
C ARG A 116 -5.11 -8.57 -7.68
N VAL A 117 -5.42 -9.18 -6.54
CA VAL A 117 -6.54 -8.81 -5.68
C VAL A 117 -6.01 -8.10 -4.43
N LEU A 118 -6.40 -6.84 -4.27
CA LEU A 118 -6.18 -6.11 -3.03
C LEU A 118 -7.26 -6.51 -2.01
N TRP A 119 -6.93 -7.45 -1.15
CA TRP A 119 -7.92 -8.04 -0.25
C TRP A 119 -8.25 -7.16 0.95
N SER A 120 -9.53 -7.19 1.29
CA SER A 120 -10.13 -6.65 2.51
C SER A 120 -11.17 -7.65 3.02
N ALA A 121 -11.54 -7.56 4.30
CA ALA A 121 -12.52 -8.46 4.91
C ALA A 121 -13.84 -8.66 4.10
N PRO A 122 -14.47 -7.64 3.48
CA PRO A 122 -15.68 -7.82 2.66
C PRO A 122 -15.40 -8.28 1.22
N TYR A 123 -14.17 -8.66 0.87
CA TYR A 123 -13.86 -9.05 -0.51
C TYR A 123 -14.58 -10.34 -0.91
N LEU A 124 -14.49 -11.39 -0.08
CA LEU A 124 -15.13 -12.69 -0.34
C LEU A 124 -16.64 -12.69 -0.07
N SER A 125 -17.18 -11.63 0.54
CA SER A 125 -18.62 -11.48 0.74
C SER A 125 -19.33 -10.88 -0.48
N ARG A 126 -18.60 -10.45 -1.54
CA ARG A 126 -19.19 -9.85 -2.75
C ARG A 126 -19.17 -10.84 -3.92
N LEU A 127 -20.34 -11.12 -4.50
CA LEU A 127 -20.50 -12.16 -5.52
C LEU A 127 -19.70 -11.85 -6.78
N TRP A 128 -19.64 -10.57 -7.15
CA TRP A 128 -18.85 -10.10 -8.29
C TRP A 128 -17.35 -10.40 -8.14
N CYS A 129 -16.77 -10.11 -6.97
CA CYS A 129 -15.35 -10.35 -6.69
C CYS A 129 -14.99 -11.84 -6.74
N VAL A 130 -15.91 -12.69 -6.28
CA VAL A 130 -15.79 -14.15 -6.38
C VAL A 130 -15.86 -14.59 -7.83
N PHE A 131 -16.80 -14.05 -8.60
CA PHE A 131 -16.97 -14.33 -10.02
C PHE A 131 -15.74 -13.95 -10.85
N GLU A 132 -15.10 -12.81 -10.58
CA GLU A 132 -13.87 -12.40 -11.27
C GLU A 132 -12.72 -13.38 -11.05
N LEU A 133 -12.54 -13.83 -9.80
CA LEU A 133 -11.56 -14.88 -9.48
C LEU A 133 -11.87 -16.19 -10.23
N ALA A 134 -13.15 -16.55 -10.33
CA ALA A 134 -13.62 -17.76 -11.01
C ALA A 134 -13.33 -17.67 -12.52
N ALA A 135 -13.81 -16.59 -13.13
CA ALA A 135 -13.67 -16.29 -14.53
C ALA A 135 -12.18 -16.28 -14.92
N TYR A 136 -11.34 -15.59 -14.15
CA TYR A 136 -9.90 -15.56 -14.40
C TYR A 136 -9.26 -16.93 -14.32
N ARG A 137 -9.55 -17.74 -13.29
CA ARG A 137 -8.99 -19.10 -13.17
C ARG A 137 -9.45 -20.01 -14.31
N LYS A 138 -10.68 -19.85 -14.78
CA LYS A 138 -11.22 -20.60 -15.91
C LYS A 138 -10.53 -20.24 -17.23
N MET A 139 -10.33 -18.95 -17.48
CA MET A 139 -9.70 -18.44 -18.70
C MET A 139 -8.18 -18.59 -18.70
N ASN A 140 -7.55 -18.54 -17.53
CA ASN A 140 -6.11 -18.69 -17.33
C ASN A 140 -5.80 -19.81 -16.32
N PRO A 141 -5.89 -21.09 -16.72
CA PRO A 141 -5.61 -22.22 -15.82
C PRO A 141 -4.20 -22.15 -15.20
N SER A 142 -3.20 -21.72 -15.98
CA SER A 142 -1.81 -21.49 -15.57
C SER A 142 -1.55 -20.08 -15.03
N GLY A 143 -2.54 -19.18 -15.09
CA GLY A 143 -2.41 -17.80 -14.63
C GLY A 143 -2.18 -17.70 -13.14
N THR A 144 -1.46 -16.66 -12.75
CA THR A 144 -1.14 -16.39 -11.34
C THR A 144 -2.23 -15.51 -10.74
N ILE A 145 -2.69 -15.84 -9.54
CA ILE A 145 -3.60 -15.02 -8.75
C ILE A 145 -2.85 -14.61 -7.50
N VAL A 146 -2.65 -13.30 -7.31
CA VAL A 146 -1.95 -12.75 -6.15
C VAL A 146 -2.96 -12.04 -5.27
N ILE A 147 -3.19 -12.56 -4.07
CA ILE A 147 -3.97 -11.86 -3.06
C ILE A 147 -3.02 -11.07 -2.15
N ALA A 148 -3.08 -9.74 -2.21
CA ALA A 148 -2.27 -8.86 -1.41
C ALA A 148 -3.14 -8.11 -0.39
N PRO A 149 -2.81 -8.12 0.91
CA PRO A 149 -3.52 -7.33 1.90
C PRO A 149 -3.20 -5.83 1.70
N ILE A 150 -4.23 -4.98 1.74
CA ILE A 150 -4.13 -3.49 1.66
C ILE A 150 -3.23 -2.91 2.77
N PHE A 151 -3.02 -3.70 3.81
CA PHE A 151 -2.30 -3.33 5.01
C PHE A 151 -0.87 -2.80 4.81
N ARG A 152 -0.13 -3.32 3.82
CA ARG A 152 1.28 -2.91 3.58
C ARG A 152 1.41 -1.41 3.31
N GLU A 153 0.42 -0.82 2.67
CA GLU A 153 0.40 0.59 2.30
C GLU A 153 0.09 1.47 3.51
N LEU A 154 -0.82 1.02 4.38
CA LEU A 154 -1.11 1.70 5.65
C LEU A 154 0.13 1.71 6.55
N LEU A 155 0.90 0.62 6.57
CA LEU A 155 2.16 0.56 7.29
C LEU A 155 3.17 1.57 6.72
N ALA A 156 3.37 1.59 5.41
CA ALA A 156 4.27 2.54 4.76
C ALA A 156 3.89 4.00 5.07
N CYS A 157 2.60 4.35 4.93
CA CYS A 157 2.10 5.68 5.26
C CYS A 157 2.29 6.06 6.74
N LYS A 158 1.94 5.14 7.66
CA LYS A 158 2.11 5.39 9.10
C LYS A 158 3.58 5.57 9.45
N SER A 159 4.46 4.69 8.96
CA SER A 159 5.90 4.78 9.17
C SER A 159 6.46 6.09 8.62
N PHE A 160 6.04 6.49 7.42
CA PHE A 160 6.44 7.76 6.82
C PHE A 160 6.02 8.97 7.68
N LEU A 161 4.74 9.05 8.07
CA LEU A 161 4.24 10.13 8.93
C LEU A 161 4.98 10.16 10.28
N TRP A 162 5.25 9.00 10.86
CA TRP A 162 6.00 8.90 12.12
C TRP A 162 7.43 9.39 12.01
N VAL A 163 8.17 8.98 10.97
CA VAL A 163 9.55 9.44 10.75
C VAL A 163 9.60 10.96 10.59
N ASN A 164 8.63 11.55 9.88
CA ASN A 164 8.55 13.01 9.72
C ASN A 164 8.21 13.71 11.04
N LEU A 165 7.23 13.22 11.79
CA LEU A 165 6.85 13.79 13.08
C LEU A 165 7.98 13.68 14.11
N PHE A 166 8.67 12.53 14.13
CA PHE A 166 9.85 12.31 14.96
C PHE A 166 10.96 13.31 14.60
N THR A 167 11.28 13.43 13.32
CA THR A 167 12.28 14.36 12.81
C THR A 167 11.93 15.80 13.22
N PHE A 168 10.68 16.22 13.00
CA PHE A 168 10.20 17.54 13.40
C PHE A 168 10.33 17.78 14.90
N THR A 169 9.88 16.82 15.72
CA THR A 169 9.93 16.91 17.19
C THR A 169 11.37 16.95 17.69
N PHE A 170 12.26 16.13 17.11
CA PHE A 170 13.69 16.13 17.41
C PHE A 170 14.31 17.50 17.14
N TRP A 171 14.08 18.08 15.95
CA TRP A 171 14.59 19.40 15.61
C TRP A 171 13.99 20.51 16.47
N PHE A 172 12.68 20.47 16.72
CA PHE A 172 12.01 21.40 17.61
C PHE A 172 12.56 21.32 19.04
N SER A 173 12.92 20.10 19.49
CA SER A 173 13.52 19.88 20.81
C SER A 173 14.91 20.49 20.98
N ARG A 174 15.60 20.77 19.88
CA ARG A 174 16.91 21.44 19.88
C ARG A 174 16.81 22.95 19.75
N ARG A 175 15.61 23.52 19.58
CA ARG A 175 15.43 24.97 19.51
C ARG A 175 15.49 25.59 20.91
N GLY A 176 16.28 26.67 21.05
CA GLY A 176 16.37 27.49 22.26
C GLY A 176 17.67 27.31 23.06
N PRO A 177 17.90 28.15 24.09
CA PRO A 177 19.13 28.14 24.90
C PRO A 177 19.31 26.87 25.74
N GLU A 178 18.23 26.19 26.11
CA GLU A 178 18.26 24.86 26.74
C GLU A 178 18.02 23.71 25.72
N GLY A 179 18.09 24.03 24.43
CA GLY A 179 17.95 23.07 23.35
C GLY A 179 19.09 22.05 23.39
N GLY A 180 18.75 20.76 23.38
CA GLY A 180 19.75 19.69 23.33
C GLY A 180 20.22 19.13 24.68
N GLY A 181 19.58 19.50 25.79
CA GLY A 181 19.76 18.78 27.06
C GLY A 181 19.52 17.28 26.89
N GLY A 182 20.47 16.45 27.33
CA GLY A 182 20.44 15.00 27.11
C GLY A 182 19.15 14.34 27.61
N VAL A 183 18.58 14.84 28.72
CA VAL A 183 17.29 14.38 29.26
C VAL A 183 16.13 14.64 28.31
N ARG A 184 16.05 15.82 27.70
CA ARG A 184 14.99 16.17 26.74
C ARG A 184 15.10 15.33 25.47
N LEU A 185 16.31 15.12 24.97
CA LEU A 185 16.55 14.24 23.82
C LEU A 185 16.18 12.79 24.14
N LEU A 186 16.63 12.28 25.29
CA LEU A 186 16.27 10.95 25.77
C LEU A 186 14.74 10.80 25.87
N ALA A 187 14.04 11.79 26.42
CA ALA A 187 12.59 11.78 26.50
C ALA A 187 11.93 11.74 25.09
N VAL A 188 12.41 12.53 24.13
CA VAL A 188 11.90 12.50 22.74
C VAL A 188 12.12 11.12 22.11
N PHE A 189 13.31 10.53 22.28
CA PHE A 189 13.57 9.17 21.79
C PHE A 189 12.64 8.16 22.47
N LEU A 190 12.57 8.15 23.81
CA LEU A 190 11.70 7.22 24.54
C LEU A 190 10.24 7.35 24.12
N CYS A 191 9.71 8.57 23.99
CA CYS A 191 8.36 8.81 23.49
C CYS A 191 8.17 8.27 22.06
N ALA A 192 9.13 8.49 21.16
CA ALA A 192 9.07 7.97 19.81
C ALA A 192 9.08 6.43 19.78
N PHE A 193 9.96 5.80 20.56
CA PHE A 193 10.03 4.35 20.70
C PHE A 193 8.73 3.78 21.27
N CYS A 194 8.19 4.39 22.33
CA CYS A 194 6.93 4.00 22.96
C CYS A 194 5.71 4.13 22.05
N VAL A 195 5.79 4.86 20.94
CA VAL A 195 4.67 4.96 19.99
C VAL A 195 4.91 4.15 18.72
N VAL A 196 6.13 4.19 18.17
CA VAL A 196 6.48 3.47 16.94
C VAL A 196 6.36 1.96 17.17
N PHE A 197 6.94 1.41 18.23
CA PHE A 197 6.93 -0.04 18.44
C PHE A 197 5.52 -0.60 18.65
N PRO A 198 4.66 -0.01 19.51
CA PRO A 198 3.28 -0.46 19.60
C PRO A 198 2.51 -0.29 18.29
N SER A 199 2.76 0.78 17.53
CA SER A 199 2.10 0.94 16.23
C SER A 199 2.50 -0.17 15.25
N LEU A 200 3.78 -0.53 15.18
CA LEU A 200 4.29 -1.64 14.36
C LEU A 200 3.80 -3.01 14.86
N ALA A 201 3.68 -3.18 16.18
CA ALA A 201 3.13 -4.39 16.78
C ALA A 201 1.64 -4.53 16.50
N GLN A 202 0.84 -3.47 16.67
CA GLN A 202 -0.58 -3.43 16.30
C GLN A 202 -0.78 -3.76 14.82
N VAL A 203 0.09 -3.20 13.99
CA VAL A 203 0.19 -3.45 12.56
C VAL A 203 0.40 -4.94 12.27
N ALA A 204 1.43 -5.55 12.88
CA ALA A 204 1.74 -6.96 12.70
C ALA A 204 0.64 -7.89 13.24
N CYS A 205 0.07 -7.57 14.41
CA CYS A 205 -1.04 -8.31 15.00
C CYS A 205 -2.28 -8.24 14.11
N LYS A 206 -2.61 -7.06 13.57
CA LYS A 206 -3.72 -6.91 12.63
C LYS A 206 -3.48 -7.70 11.34
N GLN A 207 -2.26 -7.67 10.81
CA GLN A 207 -1.90 -8.47 9.65
C GLN A 207 -2.10 -9.97 9.90
N LYS A 208 -1.70 -10.45 11.09
CA LYS A 208 -1.92 -11.85 11.48
C LYS A 208 -3.41 -12.17 11.55
N LEU A 209 -4.19 -11.33 12.25
CA LEU A 209 -5.63 -11.51 12.38
C LEU A 209 -6.34 -11.51 11.02
N ASP A 210 -5.96 -10.58 10.14
CA ASP A 210 -6.52 -10.46 8.80
C ASP A 210 -6.18 -11.69 7.94
N ARG A 211 -4.97 -12.25 8.09
CA ARG A 211 -4.57 -13.51 7.44
C ARG A 211 -5.36 -14.70 7.97
N ASP A 212 -5.46 -14.83 9.29
CA ASP A 212 -6.23 -15.90 9.94
C ASP A 212 -7.72 -15.82 9.53
N LYS A 213 -8.25 -14.60 9.41
CA LYS A 213 -9.59 -14.34 8.89
C LYS A 213 -9.74 -14.73 7.43
N LEU A 214 -8.81 -14.35 6.56
CA LEU A 214 -8.82 -14.77 5.16
C LEU A 214 -8.81 -16.30 5.03
N ASP A 215 -7.96 -16.98 5.81
CA ASP A 215 -7.88 -18.45 5.80
C ASP A 215 -9.20 -19.09 6.28
N SER A 216 -9.81 -18.53 7.32
CA SER A 216 -11.14 -18.94 7.81
C SER A 216 -12.24 -18.69 6.78
N ASP A 217 -12.25 -17.51 6.14
CA ASP A 217 -13.25 -17.13 5.13
C ASP A 217 -13.12 -18.01 3.88
N LEU A 218 -11.90 -18.38 3.48
CA LEU A 218 -11.65 -19.33 2.40
C LEU A 218 -12.08 -20.75 2.77
N ALA A 219 -11.82 -21.20 4.00
CA ALA A 219 -12.18 -22.54 4.47
C ALA A 219 -13.70 -22.73 4.56
N THR A 220 -14.42 -21.70 4.99
CA THR A 220 -15.88 -21.71 5.17
C THR A 220 -16.64 -21.14 3.98
N PHE A 221 -15.94 -20.76 2.91
CA PHE A 221 -16.51 -20.11 1.74
C PHE A 221 -17.70 -20.87 1.17
N ASP A 222 -18.82 -20.17 0.98
CA ASP A 222 -20.06 -20.70 0.40
C ASP A 222 -20.65 -19.66 -0.54
N VAL A 223 -20.68 -19.98 -1.84
CA VAL A 223 -21.15 -19.09 -2.90
C VAL A 223 -22.61 -18.66 -2.71
N LEU A 224 -23.43 -19.47 -2.04
CA LEU A 224 -24.85 -19.16 -1.81
C LEU A 224 -25.06 -18.07 -0.76
N LYS A 225 -24.09 -17.87 0.13
CA LYS A 225 -24.16 -16.89 1.22
C LYS A 225 -23.58 -15.53 0.83
N VAL A 226 -23.08 -15.39 -0.40
CA VAL A 226 -22.40 -14.20 -0.86
C VAL A 226 -23.42 -13.10 -1.21
N GLU A 227 -23.11 -11.87 -0.81
CA GLU A 227 -23.93 -10.69 -1.06
C GLU A 227 -23.89 -10.31 -2.54
N CYS A 228 -25.04 -10.00 -3.09
CA CYS A 228 -25.19 -9.43 -4.42
C CYS A 228 -26.14 -8.25 -4.35
N ARG A 229 -25.86 -7.18 -5.11
CA ARG A 229 -26.71 -5.98 -5.14
C ARG A 229 -27.99 -6.19 -5.96
N SER A 230 -27.96 -7.13 -6.91
CA SER A 230 -29.01 -7.38 -7.88
C SER A 230 -29.28 -8.88 -7.95
N ASP A 231 -30.52 -9.29 -7.70
CA ASP A 231 -30.89 -10.70 -7.81
C ASP A 231 -30.80 -11.22 -9.25
N PHE A 232 -30.97 -10.34 -10.24
CA PHE A 232 -30.75 -10.66 -11.64
C PHE A 232 -29.28 -11.03 -11.90
N ASP A 233 -28.35 -10.20 -11.42
CA ASP A 233 -26.91 -10.48 -11.57
C ASP A 233 -26.52 -11.75 -10.83
N ARG A 234 -27.11 -11.99 -9.66
CA ARG A 234 -26.90 -13.24 -8.91
C ARG A 234 -27.26 -14.46 -9.74
N GLN A 235 -28.42 -14.46 -10.38
CA GLN A 235 -28.85 -15.58 -11.21
C GLN A 235 -27.91 -15.78 -12.41
N CYS A 236 -27.60 -14.72 -13.15
CA CYS A 236 -26.69 -14.80 -14.29
C CYS A 236 -25.29 -15.30 -13.89
N ILE A 237 -24.75 -14.84 -12.77
CA ILE A 237 -23.44 -15.27 -12.26
C ILE A 237 -23.49 -16.73 -11.83
N HIS A 238 -24.54 -17.16 -11.12
CA HIS A 238 -24.69 -18.56 -10.71
C HIS A 238 -24.79 -19.48 -11.93
N ASP A 239 -25.55 -19.11 -12.95
CA ASP A 239 -25.69 -19.88 -14.18
C ASP A 239 -24.35 -20.00 -14.93
N ALA A 240 -23.58 -18.90 -15.00
CA ALA A 240 -22.24 -18.92 -15.57
C ALA A 240 -21.28 -19.82 -14.77
N ILE A 241 -21.31 -19.77 -13.44
CA ILE A 241 -20.49 -20.65 -12.59
C ILE A 241 -20.87 -22.11 -12.79
N ILE A 242 -22.17 -22.43 -12.84
CA ILE A 242 -22.65 -23.79 -13.12
C ILE A 242 -22.19 -24.25 -14.50
N GLN A 243 -22.27 -23.39 -15.51
CA GLN A 243 -21.79 -23.71 -16.86
C GLN A 243 -20.28 -24.00 -16.88
N TRP A 244 -19.47 -23.27 -16.10
CA TRP A 244 -18.00 -23.41 -16.12
C TRP A 244 -17.46 -24.54 -15.25
N TYR A 245 -18.12 -24.82 -14.13
CA TYR A 245 -17.66 -25.74 -13.07
C TYR A 245 -18.60 -26.92 -12.84
N GLY A 246 -19.72 -27.00 -13.56
CA GLY A 246 -20.73 -28.05 -13.45
C GLY A 246 -21.71 -27.87 -12.29
N SER A 247 -21.26 -27.29 -11.16
CA SER A 247 -22.13 -26.95 -10.03
C SER A 247 -21.52 -25.88 -9.13
N LEU A 248 -22.37 -25.20 -8.37
CA LEU A 248 -21.96 -24.26 -7.31
C LEU A 248 -21.13 -24.95 -6.21
N ALA A 249 -21.42 -26.22 -5.91
CA ALA A 249 -20.67 -27.00 -4.91
C ALA A 249 -19.25 -27.35 -5.39
N ALA A 250 -19.10 -27.75 -6.66
CA ALA A 250 -17.78 -28.02 -7.25
C ALA A 250 -16.91 -26.76 -7.27
N PHE A 251 -17.53 -25.61 -7.56
CA PHE A 251 -16.89 -24.30 -7.48
C PHE A 251 -16.41 -23.97 -6.07
N ALA A 252 -17.28 -24.08 -5.05
CA ALA A 252 -16.90 -23.83 -3.65
C ALA A 252 -15.77 -24.77 -3.18
N HIS A 253 -15.79 -26.04 -3.61
CA HIS A 253 -14.72 -26.99 -3.31
C HIS A 253 -13.37 -26.57 -3.92
N MET A 254 -13.36 -26.02 -5.14
CA MET A 254 -12.13 -25.47 -5.73
C MET A 254 -11.57 -24.33 -4.88
N TYR A 255 -12.41 -23.45 -4.35
CA TYR A 255 -11.97 -22.30 -3.53
C TYR A 255 -11.38 -22.74 -2.19
N ARG A 256 -11.97 -23.75 -1.55
CA ARG A 256 -11.47 -24.29 -0.28
C ARG A 256 -10.15 -25.06 -0.42
N GLY A 257 -9.87 -25.63 -1.59
CA GLY A 257 -8.71 -26.47 -1.84
C GLY A 257 -7.45 -25.70 -2.27
N PRO A 258 -7.07 -25.72 -3.56
CA PRO A 258 -5.76 -25.27 -4.06
C PRO A 258 -5.40 -23.80 -3.79
N PHE A 259 -6.38 -22.93 -3.51
CA PHE A 259 -6.10 -21.53 -3.16
C PHE A 259 -5.36 -21.40 -1.83
N THR A 260 -5.60 -22.27 -0.84
CA THR A 260 -4.98 -22.19 0.49
C THR A 260 -3.46 -22.47 0.52
N ARG A 261 -2.88 -23.08 -0.53
CA ARG A 261 -1.50 -23.60 -0.50
C ARG A 261 -0.45 -22.74 -1.22
N LYS A 262 -0.84 -21.62 -1.85
CA LYS A 262 0.08 -20.79 -2.69
C LYS A 262 0.07 -19.30 -2.31
N TRP A 263 -0.01 -18.98 -1.03
CA TRP A 263 0.10 -17.61 -0.50
C TRP A 263 1.48 -17.33 0.09
#